data_AF-A0A2V0N4K2-F1
#
_entry.id   AF-A0A2V0N4K2-F1
#
_cell.length_a   1.000
_cell.length_b   1.000
_cell.length_c   1.000
_cell.angle_alpha   90.00
_cell.angle_beta   90.00
_cell.angle_gamma   90.00
#
_symmetry.space_group_name_H-M   'P 1'
#
loop_
_entity.id
_entity.type
_entity.pdbx_description
1 polymer ?
#
loop_
_entity_poly.entity_id
_entity_poly.type
_entity_poly.pdbx_seq_one_letter_code
_entity_poly.pdbx_strand_id
1 'polypeptide(L)'
;MTVAEDRQYADSDFVIEDMWTGVFPAKAFASGFGHVGDGRSFAFRVERRWLLVEVYRPRLSGPVPQPEDVIAKCRRSVVDIDVTDERSLSAAVRDAVAVAEPV
;
A
#
# COMPACT_ATOMS: atom_id res chain seq x y z
N MET A 1 -4.75 -18.29 35.50
CA MET A 1 -5.45 -17.90 34.27
C MET A 1 -4.46 -17.14 33.41
N THR A 2 -4.06 -17.75 32.30
CA THR A 2 -3.10 -17.18 31.33
C THR A 2 -3.87 -16.21 30.45
N VAL A 3 -3.64 -14.91 30.64
CA VAL A 3 -4.20 -13.87 29.77
C VAL A 3 -3.35 -13.87 28.51
N ALA A 4 -3.99 -14.09 27.36
CA ALA A 4 -3.35 -14.19 26.06
C ALA A 4 -2.56 -12.91 25.72
N GLU A 5 -1.24 -12.97 25.84
CA GLU A 5 -0.29 -12.06 25.20
C GLU A 5 -0.20 -12.41 23.71
N ASP A 6 -1.21 -12.08 22.89
CA ASP A 6 -1.06 -12.23 21.43
C ASP A 6 -2.03 -11.38 20.59
N ARG A 7 -2.22 -10.10 20.93
CA ARG A 7 -3.02 -9.24 20.04
C ARG A 7 -2.64 -7.77 19.96
N GLN A 8 -1.44 -7.41 20.40
CA GLN A 8 -0.95 -6.02 20.33
C GLN A 8 0.08 -5.76 19.22
N TYR A 9 0.34 -6.71 18.30
CA TYR A 9 1.27 -6.49 17.17
C TYR A 9 0.64 -5.78 15.96
N ALA A 10 -0.57 -5.24 16.06
CA ALA A 10 -1.39 -4.95 14.86
C ALA A 10 -1.63 -3.47 14.51
N ASP A 11 -1.05 -2.47 15.19
CA ASP A 11 -1.56 -1.08 15.01
C ASP A 11 -0.58 0.09 15.12
N SER A 12 0.65 0.06 14.58
CA SER A 12 1.47 1.31 14.58
C SER A 12 2.41 1.61 13.43
N ASP A 13 2.83 0.64 12.62
CA ASP A 13 3.96 0.88 11.70
C ASP A 13 3.57 0.81 10.21
N PHE A 14 2.29 0.98 9.89
CA PHE A 14 1.92 1.29 8.50
C PHE A 14 2.13 2.78 8.29
N VAL A 15 3.14 3.13 7.49
CA VAL A 15 3.48 4.51 7.19
C VAL A 15 3.55 4.69 5.68
N ILE A 16 2.84 5.70 5.19
CA ILE A 16 3.02 6.21 3.83
C ILE A 16 4.05 7.34 3.94
N GLU A 17 5.19 7.17 3.28
CA GLU A 17 6.29 8.13 3.32
C GLU A 17 6.05 9.29 2.37
N ASP A 18 5.58 8.98 1.17
CA ASP A 18 5.23 9.97 0.16
C ASP A 18 3.97 9.52 -0.59
N MET A 19 3.12 10.49 -0.86
CA MET A 19 1.86 10.32 -1.58
C MET A 19 1.67 11.52 -2.50
N TRP A 20 1.53 11.23 -3.79
CA TRP A 20 1.11 12.19 -4.77
C TRP A 20 -0.32 11.87 -5.20
N THR A 21 -1.21 12.85 -5.09
CA THR A 21 -2.55 12.81 -5.69
C THR A 21 -2.66 13.88 -6.77
N GLY A 22 -3.37 13.59 -7.85
CA GLY A 22 -3.52 14.52 -8.96
C GLY A 22 -4.79 14.28 -9.75
N VAL A 23 -5.49 15.37 -10.07
CA VAL A 23 -6.66 15.36 -10.95
C VAL A 23 -6.29 16.00 -12.28
N PHE A 24 -6.32 15.22 -13.35
CA PHE A 24 -6.32 15.76 -14.71
C PHE A 24 -7.76 15.79 -15.24
N PRO A 25 -8.08 16.62 -16.25
CA PRO A 25 -9.45 16.88 -16.73
C PRO A 25 -10.27 15.63 -17.12
N ALA A 26 -9.63 14.47 -17.29
CA ALA A 26 -10.28 13.20 -17.64
C ALA A 26 -9.85 12.01 -16.78
N LYS A 27 -8.94 12.19 -15.80
CA LYS A 27 -8.36 11.05 -15.07
C LYS A 27 -7.73 11.49 -13.75
N ALA A 28 -8.13 10.82 -12.68
CA ALA A 28 -7.42 10.89 -11.41
C ALA A 28 -6.24 9.92 -11.42
N PHE A 29 -5.13 10.38 -10.87
CA PHE A 29 -3.93 9.58 -10.67
C PHE A 29 -3.47 9.80 -9.25
N ALA A 30 -3.00 8.73 -8.65
CA ALA A 30 -2.30 8.82 -7.40
C ALA A 30 -1.20 7.77 -7.37
N SER A 31 -0.13 8.06 -6.66
CA SER A 31 0.97 7.13 -6.46
C SER A 31 1.69 7.47 -5.18
N GLY A 32 2.33 6.48 -4.60
CA GLY A 32 3.12 6.70 -3.40
C GLY A 32 3.83 5.43 -2.99
N PHE A 33 4.58 5.55 -1.91
CA PHE A 33 5.31 4.45 -1.31
C PHE A 33 5.38 4.61 0.20
N GLY A 34 5.68 3.52 0.86
CA GLY A 34 5.76 3.47 2.31
C GLY A 34 6.31 2.14 2.80
N HIS A 35 6.15 1.90 4.10
CA HIS A 35 6.56 0.67 4.74
C HIS A 35 5.50 0.11 5.68
N VAL A 36 5.58 -1.19 5.85
CA VAL A 36 4.83 -1.99 6.82
C VAL A 36 5.79 -2.33 7.95
N GLY A 37 5.32 -2.33 9.20
CA GLY A 37 6.13 -2.56 10.41
C GLY A 37 6.93 -3.84 10.52
N ASP A 38 6.77 -4.75 9.58
CA ASP A 38 7.59 -5.95 9.46
C ASP A 38 8.87 -5.72 8.65
N GLY A 39 9.16 -4.46 8.27
CA GLY A 39 10.33 -4.08 7.49
C GLY A 39 10.16 -4.29 5.98
N ARG A 40 8.94 -4.57 5.52
CA ARG A 40 8.59 -4.59 4.09
C ARG A 40 8.24 -3.20 3.62
N SER A 41 8.71 -2.84 2.44
CA SER A 41 8.25 -1.63 1.75
C SER A 41 7.09 -1.98 0.82
N PHE A 42 6.23 -1.01 0.53
CA PHE A 42 5.21 -1.14 -0.50
C PHE A 42 5.21 0.11 -1.39
N ALA A 43 4.77 -0.08 -2.63
CA ALA A 43 4.41 1.01 -3.51
C ALA A 43 2.98 0.81 -3.98
N PHE A 44 2.29 1.91 -4.24
CA PHE A 44 0.97 1.89 -4.82
C PHE A 44 0.83 2.90 -5.94
N ARG A 45 -0.06 2.60 -6.89
CA ARG A 45 -0.43 3.51 -7.95
C ARG A 45 -1.87 3.29 -8.37
N VAL A 46 -2.54 4.38 -8.70
CA VAL A 46 -3.86 4.39 -9.29
C VAL A 46 -3.72 4.50 -10.80
N GLU A 47 -4.17 3.44 -11.48
CA GLU A 47 -4.24 3.40 -12.93
C GLU A 47 -5.70 3.32 -13.38
N ARG A 48 -6.19 4.43 -13.97
CA ARG A 48 -7.58 4.59 -14.42
C ARG A 48 -8.57 4.53 -13.27
N ARG A 49 -9.06 3.33 -12.93
CA ARG A 49 -10.03 3.05 -11.85
C ARG A 49 -9.57 1.88 -10.97
N TRP A 50 -8.28 1.57 -11.01
CA TRP A 50 -7.67 0.48 -10.27
C TRP A 50 -6.56 1.01 -9.38
N LEU A 51 -6.60 0.65 -8.10
CA LEU A 51 -5.48 0.74 -7.19
C LEU A 51 -4.66 -0.53 -7.32
N LEU A 52 -3.41 -0.38 -7.72
CA LEU A 52 -2.41 -1.43 -7.69
C LEU A 52 -1.50 -1.20 -6.50
N VAL A 53 -1.28 -2.24 -5.71
CA VAL A 53 -0.35 -2.25 -4.59
C VAL A 53 0.62 -3.40 -4.78
N GLU A 54 1.91 -3.10 -4.63
CA GLU A 54 3.00 -4.06 -4.68
C GLU A 54 3.77 -3.99 -3.37
N VAL A 55 3.95 -5.14 -2.71
CA VAL A 55 4.71 -5.28 -1.46
C VAL A 55 6.03 -5.96 -1.77
N TYR A 56 7.12 -5.31 -1.40
CA TYR A 56 8.47 -5.76 -1.68
C TYR A 56 9.04 -6.60 -0.54
N ARG A 57 10.01 -7.46 -0.87
CA ARG A 57 10.78 -8.20 0.12
C ARG A 57 11.48 -7.25 1.09
N PRO A 58 11.61 -7.65 2.37
CA PRO A 58 12.43 -6.90 3.32
C PRO A 58 13.90 -6.92 2.86
N ARG A 59 14.64 -5.85 3.15
CA ARG A 59 16.08 -5.70 2.84
C ARG A 59 16.38 -5.74 1.34
N LEU A 60 15.80 -4.80 0.60
CA LEU A 60 16.14 -4.57 -0.80
C LEU A 60 17.65 -4.34 -0.97
N SER A 61 18.30 -5.14 -1.81
CA SER A 61 19.75 -5.08 -2.03
C SER A 61 20.19 -3.95 -2.96
N GLY A 62 19.26 -3.20 -3.55
CA GLY A 62 19.53 -2.15 -4.53
C GLY A 62 18.63 -0.92 -4.36
N PRO A 63 19.02 0.23 -4.96
CA PRO A 63 18.31 1.50 -4.79
C PRO A 63 16.93 1.54 -5.47
N VAL A 64 16.69 0.64 -6.44
CA VAL A 64 15.43 0.55 -7.18
C VAL A 64 14.88 -0.87 -7.04
N PRO A 65 13.70 -1.06 -6.42
CA PRO A 65 13.03 -2.35 -6.38
C PRO A 65 12.75 -2.87 -7.81
N GLN A 66 13.08 -4.13 -8.06
CA GLN A 66 12.77 -4.82 -9.30
C GLN A 66 11.42 -5.54 -9.20
N PRO A 67 10.78 -5.90 -10.33
CA PRO A 67 9.56 -6.70 -10.32
C PRO A 67 9.72 -8.05 -9.60
N GLU A 68 10.94 -8.60 -9.60
CA GLU A 68 11.32 -9.84 -8.89
C GLU A 68 11.34 -9.67 -7.37
N ASP A 69 11.44 -8.44 -6.86
CA ASP A 69 11.43 -8.15 -5.44
C ASP A 69 10.00 -8.14 -4.86
N VAL A 70 8.97 -8.21 -5.72
CA VAL A 70 7.58 -8.17 -5.27
C VAL A 70 7.16 -9.54 -4.74
N ILE A 71 6.86 -9.58 -3.45
CA ILE A 71 6.45 -10.80 -2.75
C ILE A 71 4.93 -10.92 -2.59
N ALA A 72 4.21 -9.80 -2.69
CA ALA A 72 2.75 -9.80 -2.68
C ALA A 72 2.18 -8.66 -3.53
N LYS A 73 1.01 -8.90 -4.14
CA LYS A 73 0.32 -7.90 -4.96
C LYS A 73 -1.16 -7.83 -4.60
N CYS A 74 -1.74 -6.65 -4.73
CA CYS A 74 -3.18 -6.45 -4.68
C CYS A 74 -3.63 -5.56 -5.85
N ARG A 75 -4.79 -5.88 -6.40
CA ARG A 75 -5.50 -5.02 -7.37
C ARG A 75 -6.94 -4.85 -6.92
N ARG A 76 -7.32 -3.62 -6.57
CA ARG A 76 -8.67 -3.27 -6.13
C ARG A 76 -9.25 -2.15 -6.99
N SER A 77 -10.56 -2.13 -7.18
CA SER A 77 -11.23 -0.99 -7.80
C SER A 77 -11.23 0.23 -6.86
N VAL A 78 -10.98 1.42 -7.41
CA VAL A 78 -11.17 2.70 -6.69
C VAL A 78 -12.52 3.35 -6.99
N VAL A 79 -13.47 2.59 -7.55
CA VAL A 79 -14.86 3.05 -7.65
C VAL A 79 -15.38 3.30 -6.24
N ASP A 80 -16.04 4.43 -6.05
CA ASP A 80 -16.54 4.92 -4.75
C ASP A 80 -15.45 5.32 -3.73
N ILE A 81 -14.18 5.42 -4.15
CA ILE A 81 -13.10 5.98 -3.33
C ILE A 81 -12.72 7.36 -3.88
N ASP A 82 -12.71 8.36 -2.99
CA ASP A 82 -12.17 9.67 -3.32
C ASP A 82 -10.64 9.60 -3.34
N VAL A 83 -10.08 9.45 -4.54
CA VAL A 83 -8.62 9.38 -4.76
C VAL A 83 -7.93 10.76 -4.67
N THR A 84 -8.71 11.84 -4.55
CA THR A 84 -8.19 13.21 -4.38
C THR A 84 -7.97 13.55 -2.92
N ASP A 85 -8.73 12.90 -2.04
CA ASP A 85 -8.54 12.98 -0.60
C ASP A 85 -7.47 11.98 -0.14
N GLU A 86 -6.38 12.50 0.43
CA GLU A 86 -5.27 11.71 0.96
C GLU A 86 -5.72 10.73 2.05
N ARG A 87 -6.73 11.11 2.86
CA ARG A 87 -7.26 10.25 3.94
C ARG A 87 -8.02 9.06 3.38
N SER A 88 -8.87 9.30 2.40
CA SER A 88 -9.60 8.23 1.69
C SER A 88 -8.66 7.29 0.95
N LEU A 89 -7.65 7.83 0.27
CA LEU A 89 -6.66 7.02 -0.45
C LEU A 89 -5.76 6.22 0.50
N SER A 90 -5.26 6.82 1.57
CA SER A 90 -4.42 6.12 2.55
C SER A 90 -5.16 4.96 3.22
N ALA A 91 -6.45 5.13 3.56
CA ALA A 91 -7.28 4.05 4.06
C ALA A 91 -7.42 2.91 3.03
N ALA A 92 -7.70 3.24 1.77
CA ALA A 92 -7.80 2.25 0.69
C ALA A 92 -6.48 1.48 0.45
N VAL A 93 -5.34 2.16 0.56
CA VAL A 93 -4.01 1.54 0.45
C VAL A 93 -3.74 0.64 1.65
N ARG A 94 -4.05 1.06 2.88
CA ARG A 94 -3.93 0.22 4.08
C ARG A 94 -4.71 -1.07 3.94
N ASP A 95 -5.97 -0.98 3.51
CA ASP A 95 -6.82 -2.15 3.26
C ASP A 95 -6.22 -3.06 2.19
N ALA A 96 -5.74 -2.48 1.08
CA ALA A 96 -5.17 -3.23 -0.03
C ALA A 96 -3.86 -3.94 0.34
N VAL A 97 -3.02 -3.33 1.17
CA VAL A 97 -1.82 -3.96 1.73
C VAL A 97 -2.20 -5.13 2.64
N ALA A 98 -3.25 -4.98 3.46
CA ALA A 98 -3.71 -6.02 4.37
C ALA A 98 -4.25 -7.28 3.65
N VAL A 99 -4.79 -7.12 2.43
CA VAL A 99 -5.34 -8.22 1.62
C VAL A 99 -4.44 -8.61 0.43
N ALA A 100 -3.21 -8.10 0.37
CA ALA A 100 -2.30 -8.43 -0.72
C ALA A 100 -1.94 -9.93 -0.69
N GLU A 101 -2.06 -10.57 -1.85
CA GLU A 101 -1.81 -12.01 -1.99
C GLU A 101 -0.35 -12.25 -2.38
N PRO A 102 0.30 -13.29 -1.83
CA PRO A 102 1.66 -13.65 -2.21
C PRO A 102 1.74 -14.07 -3.68
N VAL A 103 2.84 -13.71 -4.35
CA VAL A 103 3.12 -14.02 -5.77
C VAL A 103 3.77 -15.39 -5.92
#